data_AF-A0A1M2VP52-F1
#
_entry.id   AF-A0A1M2VP52-F1
#
_cell.length_a   1.000
_cell.length_b   1.000
_cell.length_c   1.000
_cell.angle_alpha   90.00
_cell.angle_beta   90.00
_cell.angle_gamma   90.00
#
_symmetry.space_group_name_H-M   'P 1'
#
loop_
_entity.id
_entity.type
_entity.pdbx_description
1 polymer ?
#
loop_
_entity_poly.entity_id
_entity_poly.type
_entity_poly.pdbx_seq_one_letter_code
_entity_poly.pdbx_strand_id
1 'polypeptide(L)'
;MSSLSSTKLLRLSLRRAARCTRNASTQASASSPLSTTASTSQSKLNVQPSAKLPDEKMRVLVNLYHQSASFITKENLSQRIDEAFIHRQMKRATALGDETPFRALEVALTQRRAMPRFGESNAATAKTRSKAVEAGEAWSEDRPSRELAVMTTLYGVLSRGRPALDTLKDEEVRTKRRLAEDRQAGDGSS
;
A
#
# COMPACT_ATOMS: atom_id res chain seq x y z
N MET A 1 43.66 -22.91 44.40
CA MET A 1 44.70 -22.39 43.48
C MET A 1 44.46 -23.11 42.16
N SER A 2 44.10 -22.50 41.03
CA SER A 2 44.32 -21.16 40.53
C SER A 2 43.19 -20.74 39.57
N SER A 3 42.96 -19.44 39.52
CA SER A 3 42.07 -18.68 38.64
C SER A 3 42.51 -18.62 37.17
N LEU A 4 41.59 -18.40 36.22
CA LEU A 4 41.41 -17.12 35.50
C LEU A 4 40.49 -17.26 34.28
N SER A 5 39.53 -16.34 34.19
CA SER A 5 38.68 -16.00 33.05
C SER A 5 39.48 -15.56 31.82
N SER A 6 38.96 -15.76 30.60
CA SER A 6 39.11 -14.75 29.55
C SER A 6 38.04 -14.87 28.45
N THR A 7 37.68 -13.71 27.93
CA THR A 7 36.45 -13.35 27.23
C THR A 7 36.68 -13.07 25.74
N LYS A 8 35.61 -13.21 24.93
CA LYS A 8 35.36 -12.52 23.63
C LYS A 8 36.28 -12.97 22.46
N LEU A 9 35.89 -13.02 21.18
CA LEU A 9 35.03 -12.17 20.35
C LEU A 9 34.46 -12.99 19.16
N LEU A 10 33.20 -12.73 18.80
CA LEU A 10 32.61 -13.09 17.52
C LEU A 10 33.11 -12.09 16.44
N ARG A 11 33.66 -12.57 15.33
CA ARG A 11 33.94 -11.74 14.15
C ARG A 11 33.03 -12.13 13.00
N LEU A 12 32.02 -11.28 12.80
CA LEU A 12 31.28 -11.10 11.56
C LEU A 12 32.21 -10.47 10.51
N SER A 13 32.14 -10.95 9.26
CA SER A 13 32.45 -10.09 8.12
C SER A 13 31.38 -10.26 7.05
N LEU A 14 30.45 -9.30 7.02
CA LEU A 14 29.62 -9.01 5.87
C LEU A 14 30.53 -8.41 4.79
N ARG A 15 30.69 -9.10 3.65
CA ARG A 15 31.23 -8.45 2.46
C ARG A 15 30.09 -7.77 1.69
N ARG A 16 30.28 -6.47 1.54
CA ARG A 16 29.40 -5.45 1.00
C ARG A 16 29.16 -5.64 -0.51
N ALA A 17 27.92 -5.36 -0.91
CA ALA A 17 27.37 -5.46 -2.25
C ALA A 17 28.09 -4.62 -3.33
N ALA A 18 27.84 -5.02 -4.58
CA ALA A 18 28.35 -4.46 -5.82
C ALA A 18 28.13 -2.94 -5.96
N ARG A 19 29.14 -2.27 -6.50
CA ARG A 19 29.12 -0.85 -6.88
C ARG A 19 28.62 -0.75 -8.32
N CYS A 20 27.42 -0.22 -8.52
CA CYS A 20 26.98 0.23 -9.84
C CYS A 20 27.46 1.66 -10.05
N THR A 21 28.39 1.85 -10.99
CA THR A 21 28.84 3.15 -11.47
C THR A 21 27.74 3.82 -12.27
N ARG A 22 27.42 5.06 -11.91
CA ARG A 22 26.40 5.90 -12.51
C ARG A 22 26.99 6.55 -13.75
N ASN A 23 26.41 6.30 -14.92
CA ASN A 23 26.75 7.02 -16.14
C ASN A 23 26.43 8.51 -15.95
N ALA A 24 27.48 9.33 -16.01
CA ALA A 24 27.37 10.77 -16.15
C ALA A 24 27.24 11.10 -17.63
N SER A 25 26.07 11.60 -18.04
CA SER A 25 25.90 12.26 -19.34
C SER A 25 25.67 13.74 -19.10
N THR A 26 26.76 14.50 -19.16
CA THR A 26 26.78 15.95 -19.28
C THR A 26 26.55 16.31 -20.75
N GLN A 27 25.32 16.66 -21.13
CA GLN A 27 25.03 17.56 -22.24
C GLN A 27 23.63 18.16 -22.05
N ALA A 28 23.54 19.48 -21.93
CA ALA A 28 22.71 20.32 -22.80
C ALA A 28 22.73 21.77 -22.32
N SER A 29 23.06 22.64 -23.26
CA SER A 29 23.17 24.08 -23.20
C SER A 29 21.86 24.74 -22.79
N ALA A 30 21.92 25.70 -21.86
CA ALA A 30 20.85 26.65 -21.61
C ALA A 30 20.99 27.83 -22.58
N SER A 31 20.21 27.83 -23.64
CA SER A 31 19.83 29.05 -24.36
C SER A 31 18.32 29.22 -24.23
N SER A 32 17.91 30.29 -23.58
CA SER A 32 16.51 30.69 -23.49
C SER A 32 16.11 31.44 -24.77
N PRO A 33 15.05 31.03 -25.48
CA PRO A 33 14.33 31.94 -26.32
C PRO A 33 13.04 32.43 -25.65
N LEU A 34 12.87 33.74 -25.80
CA LEU A 34 11.78 34.61 -25.46
C LEU A 34 10.46 34.23 -26.19
N SER A 35 9.35 34.42 -25.47
CA SER A 35 7.95 34.62 -25.88
C SER A 35 7.49 34.27 -27.30
N THR A 36 6.45 33.44 -27.40
CA THR A 36 5.41 33.65 -28.43
C THR A 36 4.05 33.14 -27.94
N THR A 37 3.09 34.07 -27.88
CA THR A 37 1.66 33.82 -27.72
C THR A 37 1.14 33.05 -28.93
N ALA A 38 0.52 31.89 -28.71
CA ALA A 38 -0.28 31.22 -29.73
C ALA A 38 -1.57 30.69 -29.11
N SER A 39 -2.65 31.45 -29.36
CA SER A 39 -4.04 31.02 -29.26
C SER A 39 -4.20 29.66 -29.93
N THR A 40 -4.47 28.61 -29.15
CA THR A 40 -4.85 27.32 -29.69
C THR A 40 -6.29 27.04 -29.29
N SER A 41 -7.12 27.06 -30.32
CA SER A 41 -8.51 26.67 -30.39
C SER A 41 -8.83 25.47 -29.50
N GLN A 42 -9.90 25.59 -28.71
CA GLN A 42 -10.55 24.46 -28.08
C GLN A 42 -11.22 23.59 -29.16
N SER A 43 -10.43 22.78 -29.85
CA SER A 43 -10.98 21.64 -30.58
C SER A 43 -11.50 20.66 -29.53
N LYS A 44 -12.82 20.65 -29.35
CA LYS A 44 -13.50 19.57 -28.65
C LYS A 44 -13.14 18.29 -29.40
N LEU A 45 -12.21 17.51 -28.83
CA LEU A 45 -11.88 16.18 -29.32
C LEU A 45 -13.15 15.35 -29.16
N ASN A 46 -13.94 15.26 -30.23
CA ASN A 46 -15.04 14.31 -30.35
C ASN A 46 -14.42 12.93 -30.55
N VAL A 47 -13.84 12.40 -29.47
CA VAL A 47 -13.41 11.01 -29.39
C VAL A 47 -14.68 10.21 -29.19
N GLN A 48 -15.30 9.80 -30.29
CA GLN A 48 -16.21 8.65 -30.26
C GLN A 48 -15.37 7.48 -29.72
N PRO A 49 -15.68 6.91 -28.53
CA PRO A 49 -14.88 5.85 -27.95
C PRO A 49 -15.03 4.60 -28.83
N SER A 50 -14.08 4.38 -29.73
CA SER A 50 -14.06 3.17 -30.54
C SER A 50 -13.75 1.97 -29.63
N ALA A 51 -14.78 1.13 -29.55
CA ALA A 51 -14.91 -0.22 -29.04
C ALA A 51 -13.64 -0.92 -28.52
N LYS A 52 -13.71 -1.32 -27.24
CA LYS A 52 -12.84 -2.25 -26.51
C LYS A 52 -11.38 -1.81 -26.37
N LEU A 53 -11.12 -1.17 -25.23
CA LEU A 53 -9.77 -1.00 -24.70
C LEU A 53 -9.13 -2.38 -24.42
N PRO A 54 -7.84 -2.56 -24.72
CA PRO A 54 -7.08 -3.73 -24.27
C PRO A 54 -7.14 -3.89 -22.76
N ASP A 55 -7.17 -5.14 -22.31
CA ASP A 55 -7.28 -5.49 -20.89
C ASP A 55 -6.21 -4.86 -20.02
N GLU A 56 -4.98 -4.75 -20.53
CA GLU A 56 -3.88 -4.07 -19.85
C GLU A 56 -4.21 -2.60 -19.57
N LYS A 57 -4.76 -1.88 -20.55
CA LYS A 57 -5.17 -0.48 -20.37
C LYS A 57 -6.33 -0.35 -19.39
N MET A 58 -7.26 -1.31 -19.39
CA MET A 58 -8.35 -1.37 -18.41
C MET A 58 -7.83 -1.58 -16.98
N ARG A 59 -6.82 -2.44 -16.79
CA ARG A 59 -6.19 -2.65 -15.47
C ARG A 59 -5.54 -1.37 -14.95
N VAL A 60 -4.81 -0.68 -15.81
CA VAL A 60 -4.20 0.62 -15.47
C VAL A 60 -5.27 1.65 -15.13
N LEU A 61 -6.37 1.70 -15.89
CA LEU A 61 -7.47 2.63 -15.64
C LEU A 61 -8.15 2.37 -14.29
N VAL A 62 -8.41 1.12 -13.93
CA VAL A 62 -8.99 0.75 -12.62
C VAL A 62 -8.03 1.13 -11.49
N ASN A 63 -6.73 0.89 -11.66
CA ASN A 63 -5.73 1.32 -10.69
C ASN A 63 -5.71 2.85 -10.54
N LEU A 64 -5.76 3.58 -11.65
CA LEU A 64 -5.82 5.04 -11.66
C LEU A 64 -7.09 5.56 -11.00
N TYR A 65 -8.24 4.92 -11.25
CA TYR A 65 -9.50 5.21 -10.57
C TYR A 65 -9.35 5.04 -9.05
N HIS A 66 -8.69 3.97 -8.59
CA HIS A 66 -8.44 3.80 -7.17
C HIS A 66 -7.50 4.86 -6.58
N GLN A 67 -6.51 5.31 -7.35
CA GLN A 67 -5.60 6.38 -6.96
C GLN A 67 -6.24 7.77 -7.00
N SER A 68 -7.31 7.96 -7.78
CA SER A 68 -7.93 9.27 -8.01
C SER A 68 -8.42 9.97 -6.73
N ALA A 69 -8.82 9.21 -5.71
CA ALA A 69 -9.18 9.76 -4.40
C ALA A 69 -8.03 10.53 -3.71
N SER A 70 -6.79 10.29 -4.12
CA SER A 70 -5.61 11.00 -3.62
C SER A 70 -5.15 12.17 -4.51
N PHE A 71 -5.82 12.40 -5.64
CA PHE A 71 -5.40 13.45 -6.57
C PHE A 71 -5.63 14.84 -5.98
N ILE A 72 -4.73 15.75 -6.34
CA ILE A 72 -4.75 17.12 -5.88
C ILE A 72 -5.77 17.88 -6.72
N THR A 73 -6.85 18.30 -6.09
CA THR A 73 -7.85 19.22 -6.65
C THR A 73 -7.62 20.63 -6.11
N LYS A 74 -8.19 21.66 -6.75
CA LYS A 74 -8.09 23.05 -6.28
C LYS A 74 -8.60 23.21 -4.84
N GLU A 75 -9.65 22.48 -4.51
CA GLU A 75 -10.30 22.50 -3.20
C GLU A 75 -9.42 21.84 -2.11
N ASN A 76 -8.71 20.76 -2.45
CA ASN A 76 -7.88 20.02 -1.50
C ASN A 76 -6.41 20.47 -1.52
N LEU A 77 -6.02 21.42 -2.36
CA LEU A 77 -4.63 21.81 -2.57
C LEU A 77 -3.98 22.39 -1.31
N SER A 78 -4.65 23.31 -0.64
CA SER A 78 -4.14 23.95 0.58
C SER A 78 -3.88 22.91 1.68
N GLN A 79 -4.87 22.06 1.95
CA GLN A 79 -4.75 20.99 2.93
C GLN A 79 -3.61 20.02 2.59
N ARG A 80 -3.41 19.69 1.31
CA ARG A 80 -2.32 18.80 0.85
C ARG A 80 -0.95 19.44 1.01
N ILE A 81 -0.83 20.76 0.84
CA ILE A 81 0.40 21.51 1.12
C ILE A 81 0.71 21.41 2.61
N ASP A 82 -0.25 21.73 3.48
CA ASP A 82 -0.06 21.70 4.93
C ASP A 82 0.29 20.28 5.43
N GLU A 83 -0.37 19.24 4.91
CA GLU A 83 -0.06 17.84 5.19
C GLU A 83 1.39 17.51 4.80
N ALA A 84 1.81 17.88 3.59
CA ALA A 84 3.13 17.54 3.06
C ALA A 84 4.28 18.24 3.80
N PHE A 85 4.09 19.50 4.21
CA PHE A 85 5.15 20.29 4.85
C PHE A 85 5.16 20.16 6.37
N ILE A 86 4.01 20.07 7.03
CA ILE A 86 3.94 20.03 8.50
C ILE A 86 4.05 18.58 9.01
N HIS A 87 3.25 17.66 8.48
CA HIS A 87 3.08 16.33 9.07
C HIS A 87 4.18 15.33 8.65
N ARG A 88 4.76 15.50 7.46
CA ARG A 88 5.87 14.63 6.99
C ARG A 88 7.16 14.84 7.79
N GLN A 89 7.38 16.07 8.29
CA GLN A 89 8.48 16.40 9.19
C GLN A 89 8.28 15.70 10.54
N MET A 90 7.06 15.75 11.09
CA MET A 90 6.74 15.13 12.38
C MET A 90 6.88 13.60 12.36
N LYS A 91 6.38 12.90 11.33
CA LYS A 91 6.52 11.43 11.21
C LYS A 91 7.98 10.95 11.14
N ARG A 92 8.91 11.80 10.69
CA ARG A 92 10.36 11.49 10.66
C ARG A 92 11.07 11.93 11.94
N ALA A 93 10.63 13.02 12.57
CA ALA A 93 11.15 13.46 13.85
C ALA A 93 10.77 12.50 15.00
N THR A 94 9.59 11.88 14.93
CA THR A 94 9.14 10.82 15.86
C THR A 94 9.54 9.41 15.41
N ALA A 95 10.49 9.28 14.47
CA ALA A 95 11.00 7.97 14.07
C ALA A 95 11.88 7.31 15.15
N LEU A 96 12.28 8.08 16.17
CA LEU A 96 12.48 7.53 17.50
C LEU A 96 11.07 7.29 18.05
N GLY A 97 10.51 6.11 17.79
CA GLY A 97 9.19 5.75 18.30
C GLY A 97 9.10 5.97 19.81
N ASP A 98 7.90 6.25 20.32
CA ASP A 98 7.66 6.39 21.76
C ASP A 98 8.37 5.27 22.51
N GLU A 99 9.41 5.63 23.26
CA GLU A 99 10.19 4.64 23.99
C GLU A 99 9.25 3.96 24.99
N THR A 100 9.13 2.63 24.90
CA THR A 100 8.29 1.89 25.84
C THR A 100 8.85 2.08 27.25
N PRO A 101 8.07 2.60 28.22
CA PRO A 101 8.58 2.86 29.54
C PRO A 101 9.00 1.54 30.21
N PHE A 102 10.06 1.59 31.01
CA PHE A 102 10.67 0.41 31.63
C PHE A 102 9.66 -0.51 32.34
N ARG A 103 8.69 0.07 33.07
CA ARG A 103 7.63 -0.68 33.76
C ARG A 103 6.73 -1.48 32.79
N ALA A 104 6.44 -0.94 31.61
CA ALA A 104 5.67 -1.66 30.60
C ALA A 104 6.44 -2.86 30.04
N LEU A 105 7.77 -2.72 29.91
CA LEU A 105 8.64 -3.81 29.49
C LEU A 105 8.67 -4.95 30.53
N GLU A 106 8.75 -4.63 31.82
CA GLU A 106 8.69 -5.65 32.89
C GLU A 106 7.38 -6.44 32.88
N VAL A 107 6.25 -5.75 32.68
CA VAL A 107 4.93 -6.38 32.57
C VAL A 107 4.87 -7.29 31.34
N ALA A 108 5.36 -6.85 30.18
CA ALA A 108 5.40 -7.68 28.98
C ALA A 108 6.31 -8.91 29.13
N LEU A 109 7.46 -8.75 29.81
CA LEU A 109 8.42 -9.82 30.05
C LEU A 109 7.84 -10.88 30.99
N THR A 110 7.21 -10.46 32.08
CA THR A 110 6.54 -11.37 33.03
C THR A 110 5.39 -12.12 32.38
N GLN A 111 4.56 -11.45 31.57
CA GLN A 111 3.52 -12.10 30.78
C GLN A 111 4.10 -13.16 29.83
N ARG A 112 5.17 -12.84 29.09
CA ARG A 112 5.82 -13.78 28.16
C ARG A 112 6.42 -15.00 28.89
N ARG A 113 6.94 -14.80 30.11
CA ARG A 113 7.46 -15.91 30.95
C ARG A 113 6.34 -16.80 31.50
N ALA A 114 5.16 -16.23 31.75
CA ALA A 114 4.00 -16.97 32.21
C ALA A 114 3.28 -17.74 31.08
N MET A 115 3.53 -17.37 29.82
CA MET A 115 2.96 -18.08 28.67
C MET A 115 3.64 -19.44 28.46
N PRO A 116 2.87 -20.52 28.21
CA PRO A 116 3.43 -21.82 27.89
C PRO A 116 4.26 -21.73 26.60
N ARG A 117 5.48 -22.32 26.62
CA ARG A 117 6.41 -22.32 25.47
C ARG A 117 5.86 -23.04 24.24
N PHE A 118 4.90 -23.95 24.46
CA PHE A 118 4.17 -24.67 23.43
C PHE A 118 2.70 -24.68 23.82
N GLY A 119 1.86 -24.07 23.00
CA GLY A 119 0.42 -24.01 23.18
C GLY A 119 -0.21 -23.61 21.85
N GLU A 120 -1.45 -24.06 21.61
CA GLU A 120 -2.20 -23.77 20.38
C GLU A 120 -2.25 -22.25 20.16
N SER A 121 -1.82 -21.82 18.98
CA SER A 121 -1.54 -20.43 18.59
C SER A 121 -2.71 -19.44 18.72
N ASN A 122 -3.90 -19.92 19.10
CA ASN A 122 -5.14 -19.16 19.05
C ASN A 122 -5.54 -18.54 20.41
N ALA A 123 -5.05 -19.05 21.54
CA ALA A 123 -5.51 -18.60 22.85
C ALA A 123 -4.76 -17.37 23.40
N ALA A 124 -3.47 -17.21 23.07
CA ALA A 124 -2.62 -16.17 23.65
C ALA A 124 -2.84 -14.75 23.08
N THR A 125 -3.48 -14.63 21.91
CA THR A 125 -3.72 -13.32 21.26
C THR A 125 -5.13 -12.76 21.52
N ALA A 126 -6.02 -13.52 22.15
CA ALA A 126 -7.41 -13.09 22.35
C ALA A 126 -7.56 -11.98 23.41
N LYS A 127 -6.69 -11.93 24.43
CA LYS A 127 -6.84 -10.98 25.55
C LYS A 127 -6.16 -9.62 25.34
N THR A 128 -5.21 -9.51 24.42
CA THR A 128 -4.60 -8.22 23.99
C THR A 128 -5.31 -7.59 22.79
N ARG A 129 -6.18 -8.33 22.11
CA ARG A 129 -6.95 -7.83 20.95
C ARG A 129 -8.00 -6.78 21.32
N SER A 130 -8.55 -6.76 22.53
CA SER A 130 -9.65 -5.83 22.85
C SER A 130 -9.20 -4.36 22.96
N LYS A 131 -7.93 -4.08 23.28
CA LYS A 131 -7.42 -2.70 23.42
C LYS A 131 -6.62 -2.22 22.20
N ALA A 132 -5.95 -3.14 21.50
CA ALA A 132 -5.23 -2.85 20.25
C ALA A 132 -6.17 -2.56 19.06
N VAL A 133 -7.40 -3.11 19.09
CA VAL A 133 -8.42 -2.84 18.06
C VAL A 133 -9.03 -1.44 18.21
N GLU A 134 -9.12 -0.89 19.44
CA GLU A 134 -9.54 0.51 19.67
C GLU A 134 -8.40 1.52 19.43
N ALA A 135 -7.15 1.13 19.70
CA ALA A 135 -5.99 2.01 19.56
C ALA A 135 -5.37 2.02 18.15
N GLY A 136 -6.09 1.54 17.13
CA GLY A 136 -5.61 1.55 15.75
C GLY A 136 -4.21 0.96 15.63
N GLU A 137 -3.93 -0.15 16.33
CA GLU A 137 -2.70 -0.92 16.13
C GLU A 137 -2.80 -1.60 14.76
N ALA A 138 -2.62 -0.75 13.75
CA ALA A 138 -2.57 -1.09 12.35
C ALA A 138 -1.41 -2.05 12.21
N TRP A 139 -1.75 -3.33 12.01
CA TRP A 139 -0.92 -4.21 11.19
C TRP A 139 -0.37 -3.35 10.07
N SER A 140 0.96 -3.23 9.98
CA SER A 140 1.62 -2.23 9.14
C SER A 140 0.86 -2.08 7.83
N GLU A 141 0.34 -0.87 7.55
CA GLU A 141 -0.36 -0.61 6.29
C GLU A 141 0.49 -1.04 5.08
N ASP A 142 1.81 -1.02 5.26
CA ASP A 142 2.78 -1.66 4.40
C ASP A 142 2.76 -3.19 4.61
N ARG A 143 1.95 -3.86 3.79
CA ARG A 143 2.09 -5.30 3.56
C ARG A 143 3.29 -5.56 2.64
N PRO A 144 4.10 -6.60 2.91
CA PRO A 144 5.18 -6.97 2.01
C PRO A 144 4.63 -7.33 0.63
N SER A 145 5.41 -7.05 -0.43
CA SER A 145 5.02 -7.27 -1.82
C SER A 145 4.51 -8.69 -2.09
N ARG A 146 5.09 -9.69 -1.41
CA ARG A 146 4.66 -11.08 -1.48
C ARG A 146 3.23 -11.28 -0.98
N GLU A 147 2.86 -10.67 0.13
CA GLU A 147 1.49 -10.78 0.66
C GLU A 147 0.49 -10.07 -0.22
N LEU A 148 0.86 -8.91 -0.78
CA LEU A 148 0.01 -8.23 -1.76
C LEU A 148 -0.22 -9.12 -2.99
N ALA A 149 0.83 -9.75 -3.52
CA ALA A 149 0.69 -10.68 -4.64
C ALA A 149 -0.26 -11.83 -4.31
N VAL A 150 -0.08 -12.49 -3.16
CA VAL A 150 -0.96 -13.58 -2.71
C VAL A 150 -2.41 -13.12 -2.55
N MET A 151 -2.62 -11.93 -1.95
CA MET A 151 -3.96 -11.39 -1.75
C MET A 151 -4.64 -11.06 -3.08
N THR A 152 -3.88 -10.52 -4.03
CA THR A 152 -4.38 -10.21 -5.37
C THR A 152 -4.71 -11.49 -6.13
N THR A 153 -3.90 -12.54 -6.03
CA THR A 153 -4.16 -13.79 -6.77
C THR A 153 -5.27 -14.62 -6.15
N LEU A 154 -5.34 -14.72 -4.82
CA LEU A 154 -6.30 -15.59 -4.13
C LEU A 154 -7.69 -14.95 -4.04
N TYR A 155 -7.75 -13.64 -3.82
CA TYR A 155 -9.00 -12.93 -3.61
C TYR A 155 -9.37 -11.99 -4.75
N GLY A 156 -8.45 -11.73 -5.69
CA GLY A 156 -8.69 -10.72 -6.73
C GLY A 156 -8.70 -9.30 -6.18
N VAL A 157 -8.04 -9.06 -5.04
CA VAL A 157 -8.11 -7.78 -4.31
C VAL A 157 -6.74 -7.09 -4.33
N LEU A 158 -6.73 -5.84 -4.79
CA LEU A 158 -5.59 -4.93 -4.76
C LEU A 158 -5.31 -4.44 -3.34
N SER A 159 -4.20 -3.72 -3.15
CA SER A 159 -3.88 -3.08 -1.87
C SER A 159 -5.07 -2.26 -1.34
N ARG A 160 -5.27 -2.31 -0.02
CA ARG A 160 -6.39 -1.65 0.69
C ARG A 160 -7.79 -2.20 0.40
N GLY A 161 -7.90 -3.47 0.02
CA GLY A 161 -9.21 -4.15 -0.03
C GLY A 161 -10.03 -3.83 -1.30
N ARG A 162 -9.40 -3.24 -2.32
CA ARG A 162 -10.10 -2.79 -3.53
C ARG A 162 -10.15 -3.90 -4.59
N PRO A 163 -11.29 -4.17 -5.23
CA PRO A 163 -11.39 -5.25 -6.21
C PRO A 163 -10.53 -4.96 -7.45
N ALA A 164 -9.86 -5.99 -7.97
CA ALA A 164 -9.11 -5.95 -9.22
C ALA A 164 -10.06 -6.07 -10.43
N LEU A 165 -9.55 -5.70 -11.62
CA LEU A 165 -10.31 -5.78 -12.86
C LEU A 165 -10.86 -7.19 -13.12
N ASP A 166 -10.07 -8.23 -12.84
CA ASP A 166 -10.45 -9.62 -13.12
C ASP A 166 -11.69 -10.02 -12.32
N THR A 167 -11.76 -9.64 -11.04
CA THR A 167 -12.95 -9.82 -10.18
C THR A 167 -14.16 -9.06 -10.71
N LEU A 168 -13.96 -7.83 -11.21
CA LEU A 168 -15.06 -7.04 -11.77
C LEU A 168 -15.64 -7.68 -13.03
N LYS A 169 -14.79 -8.29 -13.87
CA LYS A 169 -15.25 -9.01 -15.07
C LYS A 169 -16.04 -10.26 -14.70
N ASP A 170 -15.59 -11.02 -13.71
CA ASP A 170 -16.30 -12.21 -13.24
C ASP A 170 -17.69 -11.85 -12.69
N GLU A 171 -17.80 -10.77 -11.92
CA GLU A 171 -19.07 -10.26 -11.43
C GLU A 171 -19.96 -9.69 -12.55
N GLU A 172 -19.39 -9.05 -13.56
CA GLU A 172 -20.14 -8.61 -14.75
C GLU A 172 -20.79 -9.81 -15.46
N VAL A 173 -20.07 -10.92 -15.61
CA VAL A 173 -20.61 -12.14 -16.22
C VAL A 173 -21.72 -12.75 -15.35
N ARG A 174 -21.52 -12.82 -14.04
CA ARG A 174 -22.53 -13.34 -13.09
C ARG A 174 -23.81 -12.50 -13.10
N THR A 175 -23.68 -11.18 -13.05
CA THR A 175 -24.81 -10.25 -13.06
C THR A 175 -25.58 -10.31 -14.38
N LYS A 176 -24.90 -10.35 -15.53
CA LYS A 176 -25.54 -10.53 -16.83
C LYS A 176 -26.32 -11.83 -16.95
N ARG A 177 -25.79 -12.93 -16.39
CA ARG A 177 -26.49 -14.22 -16.37
C ARG A 177 -27.79 -14.13 -15.57
N ARG A 178 -27.75 -13.59 -14.34
CA ARG A 178 -28.94 -13.42 -13.49
C ARG A 178 -30.00 -12.57 -14.17
N LEU A 179 -29.60 -11.44 -14.77
CA LEU A 179 -30.51 -10.57 -15.52
C LEU A 179 -31.17 -11.25 -16.73
N ALA A 180 -30.49 -12.21 -17.36
CA ALA A 180 -31.06 -12.97 -18.46
C ALA A 180 -32.09 -14.00 -17.96
N GLU A 181 -31.81 -14.66 -16.83
CA GLU A 181 -32.72 -15.60 -16.16
C GLU A 181 -34.00 -14.87 -15.68
N ASP A 182 -33.85 -13.71 -15.04
CA ASP A 182 -34.98 -12.88 -14.57
C ASP A 182 -35.90 -12.44 -15.72
N ARG A 183 -35.31 -12.10 -16.88
CA ARG A 183 -36.09 -11.74 -18.08
C ARG A 183 -36.90 -12.91 -18.64
N GLN A 184 -36.36 -14.13 -18.59
CA GLN A 184 -37.07 -15.32 -19.05
C GLN A 184 -38.17 -15.74 -18.07
N ALA A 185 -37.95 -15.54 -16.76
CA ALA A 185 -38.96 -15.82 -15.74
C ALA A 185 -40.14 -14.82 -15.77
N GLY A 186 -39.90 -13.57 -16.15
CA GLY A 186 -40.95 -12.55 -16.28
C GLY A 186 -41.91 -12.74 -17.46
N ASP A 187 -41.49 -13.43 -18.53
CA ASP A 187 -42.27 -13.63 -19.76
C ASP A 187 -43.16 -14.89 -19.72
N GLY A 188 -42.94 -15.77 -18.73
CA GLY A 188 -43.72 -17.01 -18.53
C GLY A 188 -44.89 -16.88 -17.54
N SER A 189 -45.21 -15.68 -17.08
CA SER A 189 -46.22 -15.39 -16.04
C SER A 189 -47.48 -14.67 -16.57
N SER A 190 -47.67 -14.60 -17.90
CA SER A 190 -48.87 -14.00 -18.52
C SER A 190 -49.84 -15.06 -19.05
#